data_AF-A0A139QKC0-F1
#
_entry.id   AF-A0A139QKC0-F1
#
_cell.length_a   1.000
_cell.length_b   1.000
_cell.length_c   1.000
_cell.angle_alpha   90.00
_cell.angle_beta   90.00
_cell.angle_gamma   90.00
#
_symmetry.space_group_name_H-M   'P 1'
#
loop_
_entity.id
_entity.type
_entity.pdbx_description
1 polymer ?
#
loop_
_entity_poly.entity_id
_entity_poly.type
_entity_poly.pdbx_seq_one_letter_code
_entity_poly.pdbx_strand_id
1 'polypeptide(L)'
;MTDKLFFTSEVIGDKYSTDPDSAGKSRKFYAKYWENTLSPNCTDYSTAGKAIYRGDTTISFNTIAGSVLRLVMTADMPQGSFARLQAIQSSELITDDLKRQFTEFQKLYHSLANFLPLPDDKWHRHTNMNTAKGASAAYHDFPDLFYQAVHDQVFGGPNAVVTEPVFTTNKSLAYFKRFNGQWRQFVEQNYLQDFFTDDTYNEFIRLAPTDTDIVLYRARKVVTPMDRENGMAYAQYFLTTAMTILNNRASRLADSKK
;
A
#
# COMPACT_ATOMS: atom_id res chain seq x y z
N MET A 1 13.09 -22.32 -9.11
CA MET A 1 13.51 -20.91 -9.12
C MET A 1 12.28 -20.08 -9.53
N THR A 2 11.72 -19.24 -8.66
CA THR A 2 10.58 -18.38 -9.02
C THR A 2 11.12 -17.07 -9.60
N ASP A 3 10.63 -16.67 -10.77
CA ASP A 3 11.10 -15.47 -11.48
C ASP A 3 10.56 -14.19 -10.82
N LYS A 4 11.39 -13.14 -10.71
CA LYS A 4 10.98 -11.80 -10.26
C LYS A 4 9.78 -11.28 -11.06
N LEU A 5 9.74 -11.55 -12.37
CA LEU A 5 8.65 -11.15 -13.25
C LEU A 5 7.29 -11.67 -12.80
N PHE A 6 7.25 -12.81 -12.10
CA PHE A 6 6.01 -13.35 -11.55
C PHE A 6 5.41 -12.42 -10.49
N PHE A 7 6.24 -11.85 -9.61
CA PHE A 7 5.77 -11.03 -8.48
C PHE A 7 5.42 -9.61 -8.88
N THR A 8 6.00 -9.10 -9.96
CA THR A 8 5.72 -7.79 -10.54
C THR A 8 4.64 -7.83 -11.63
N SER A 9 4.12 -9.03 -11.96
CA SER A 9 3.02 -9.17 -12.94
C SER A 9 1.70 -8.69 -12.36
N GLU A 10 0.90 -8.02 -13.19
CA GLU A 10 -0.46 -7.64 -12.84
C GLU A 10 -1.29 -8.86 -12.43
N VAL A 11 -2.04 -8.70 -11.36
CA VAL A 11 -3.06 -9.61 -10.89
C VAL A 11 -4.41 -8.99 -11.25
N ILE A 12 -5.21 -9.76 -11.96
CA ILE A 12 -6.56 -9.36 -12.35
C ILE A 12 -7.53 -10.09 -11.42
N GLY A 13 -8.63 -9.41 -11.08
CA GLY A 13 -9.76 -10.04 -10.40
C GLY A 13 -10.27 -11.27 -11.17
N ASP A 14 -10.97 -12.16 -10.48
CA ASP A 14 -11.54 -13.38 -11.04
C ASP A 14 -13.05 -13.49 -10.77
N LYS A 15 -13.67 -14.59 -11.22
CA LYS A 15 -15.10 -14.84 -11.02
C LYS A 15 -15.52 -14.96 -9.55
N TYR A 16 -14.57 -15.18 -8.63
CA TYR A 16 -14.82 -15.28 -7.19
C TYR A 16 -14.60 -13.95 -6.47
N SER A 17 -13.83 -13.03 -7.05
CA SER A 17 -13.71 -11.65 -6.59
C SER A 17 -13.22 -10.73 -7.72
N THR A 18 -13.91 -9.63 -7.95
CA THR A 18 -13.46 -8.57 -8.88
C THR A 18 -12.28 -7.77 -8.33
N ASP A 19 -11.91 -7.97 -7.06
CA ASP A 19 -10.81 -7.32 -6.37
C ASP A 19 -9.52 -8.17 -6.51
N PRO A 20 -8.47 -7.66 -7.18
CA PRO A 20 -7.19 -8.34 -7.34
C PRO A 20 -6.56 -8.82 -6.05
N ASP A 21 -6.69 -8.05 -4.97
CA ASP A 21 -6.05 -8.31 -3.69
C ASP A 21 -6.67 -9.55 -3.02
N SER A 22 -7.90 -9.87 -3.42
CA SER A 22 -8.67 -11.02 -2.99
C SER A 22 -8.78 -12.11 -4.05
N ALA A 23 -8.21 -11.98 -5.26
CA ALA A 23 -8.33 -12.98 -6.31
C ALA A 23 -7.68 -14.34 -5.93
N GLY A 24 -8.06 -15.43 -6.61
CA GLY A 24 -7.55 -16.77 -6.33
C GLY A 24 -6.02 -16.90 -6.48
N LYS A 25 -5.41 -16.14 -7.40
CA LYS A 25 -3.95 -16.04 -7.54
C LYS A 25 -3.31 -15.48 -6.27
N SER A 26 -3.85 -14.37 -5.75
CA SER A 26 -3.41 -13.69 -4.53
C SER A 26 -3.60 -14.57 -3.29
N ARG A 27 -4.73 -15.24 -3.17
CA ARG A 27 -5.02 -16.15 -2.05
C ARG A 27 -4.05 -17.33 -1.98
N LYS A 28 -3.73 -17.94 -3.12
CA LYS A 28 -2.69 -18.98 -3.22
C LYS A 28 -1.31 -18.45 -2.88
N PHE A 29 -1.02 -17.20 -3.26
CA PHE A 29 0.23 -16.52 -2.90
C PHE A 29 0.32 -16.34 -1.37
N TYR A 30 -0.70 -15.82 -0.70
CA TYR A 30 -0.69 -15.66 0.76
C TYR A 30 -0.52 -16.99 1.49
N ALA A 31 -1.27 -18.02 1.09
CA ALA A 31 -1.12 -19.36 1.65
C ALA A 31 0.34 -19.84 1.52
N LYS A 32 0.98 -19.68 0.35
CA LYS A 32 2.34 -20.15 0.14
C LYS A 32 3.42 -19.38 0.93
N TYR A 33 3.30 -18.06 1.04
CA TYR A 33 4.37 -17.22 1.59
C TYR A 33 4.17 -16.87 3.07
N TRP A 34 2.96 -17.00 3.60
CA TRP A 34 2.60 -16.68 4.98
C TRP A 34 2.00 -17.85 5.78
N GLU A 35 1.91 -19.08 5.24
CA GLU A 35 1.33 -20.22 5.98
C GLU A 35 1.93 -20.40 7.40
N ASN A 36 3.25 -20.45 7.49
CA ASN A 36 3.94 -20.74 8.76
C ASN A 36 3.77 -19.62 9.80
N THR A 37 3.51 -18.39 9.35
CA THR A 37 3.32 -17.22 10.23
C THR A 37 1.84 -16.98 10.54
N LEU A 38 1.00 -16.93 9.51
CA LEU A 38 -0.37 -16.45 9.59
C LEU A 38 -1.42 -17.56 9.65
N SER A 39 -1.20 -18.71 9.02
CA SER A 39 -2.09 -19.87 9.18
C SER A 39 -1.54 -21.15 8.55
N PRO A 40 -1.53 -22.29 9.27
CA PRO A 40 -1.15 -23.57 8.69
C PRO A 40 -2.21 -24.14 7.71
N ASN A 41 -3.38 -23.51 7.58
CA ASN A 41 -4.53 -24.08 6.85
C ASN A 41 -4.89 -23.25 5.61
N CYS A 42 -4.92 -23.91 4.44
CA CYS A 42 -5.37 -23.30 3.17
C CYS A 42 -6.80 -22.75 3.21
N THR A 43 -7.66 -23.26 4.11
CA THR A 43 -9.05 -22.81 4.26
C THR A 43 -9.15 -21.32 4.61
N ASP A 44 -8.16 -20.81 5.33
CA ASP A 44 -8.13 -19.42 5.83
C ASP A 44 -7.96 -18.39 4.72
N TYR A 45 -7.61 -18.85 3.51
CA TYR A 45 -7.47 -18.04 2.29
C TYR A 45 -8.44 -18.49 1.19
N SER A 46 -9.31 -19.47 1.43
CA SER A 46 -9.99 -20.19 0.34
C SER A 46 -11.03 -19.35 -0.42
N THR A 47 -11.86 -18.59 0.30
CA THR A 47 -13.07 -17.96 -0.23
C THR A 47 -13.14 -16.49 0.15
N ALA A 48 -13.21 -15.60 -0.84
CA ALA A 48 -13.38 -14.16 -0.60
C ALA A 48 -14.60 -13.91 0.32
N GLY A 49 -14.39 -13.23 1.44
CA GLY A 49 -15.42 -12.95 2.43
C GLY A 49 -15.77 -14.02 3.43
N LYS A 50 -15.16 -15.19 3.33
CA LYS A 50 -15.12 -16.18 4.42
C LYS A 50 -13.68 -16.48 4.86
N ALA A 51 -12.70 -15.98 4.12
CA ALA A 51 -11.29 -16.06 4.46
C ALA A 51 -11.02 -15.30 5.76
N ILE A 52 -10.08 -15.80 6.55
CA ILE A 52 -9.61 -15.11 7.75
C ILE A 52 -8.67 -13.97 7.35
N TYR A 53 -7.92 -14.16 6.26
CA TYR A 53 -7.03 -13.16 5.71
C TYR A 53 -7.40 -12.85 4.25
N ARG A 54 -7.31 -11.57 3.90
CA ARG A 54 -7.35 -11.08 2.52
C ARG A 54 -6.09 -10.26 2.25
N GLY A 55 -5.77 -10.09 0.98
CA GLY A 55 -4.75 -9.13 0.61
C GLY A 55 -5.22 -7.69 0.77
N ASP A 56 -4.25 -6.81 0.87
CA ASP A 56 -4.42 -5.40 0.60
C ASP A 56 -3.20 -4.85 -0.14
N THR A 57 -3.45 -3.92 -1.06
CA THR A 57 -2.43 -3.19 -1.81
C THR A 57 -1.71 -2.22 -0.86
N THR A 58 -0.39 -2.35 -0.72
CA THR A 58 0.40 -1.52 0.21
C THR A 58 0.64 -0.12 -0.31
N ILE A 59 1.05 0.04 -1.56
CA ILE A 59 1.27 1.34 -2.20
C ILE A 59 0.17 1.62 -3.21
N SER A 60 -0.61 2.67 -2.97
CA SER A 60 -1.81 2.99 -3.74
C SER A 60 -1.51 3.88 -4.96
N PHE A 61 -1.83 3.38 -6.15
CA PHE A 61 -1.84 4.20 -7.37
C PHE A 61 -2.82 5.36 -7.26
N ASN A 62 -4.01 5.09 -6.72
CA ASN A 62 -5.08 6.07 -6.66
C ASN A 62 -4.67 7.28 -5.82
N THR A 63 -3.97 7.08 -4.71
CA THR A 63 -3.54 8.17 -3.82
C THR A 63 -2.63 9.16 -4.54
N ILE A 64 -1.56 8.69 -5.17
CA ILE A 64 -0.62 9.58 -5.87
C ILE A 64 -1.21 10.16 -7.16
N ALA A 65 -1.97 9.37 -7.93
CA ALA A 65 -2.59 9.84 -9.15
C ALA A 65 -3.67 10.91 -8.87
N GLY A 66 -4.52 10.66 -7.87
CA GLY A 66 -5.54 11.62 -7.46
C GLY A 66 -4.92 12.91 -6.94
N SER A 67 -3.78 12.80 -6.25
CA SER A 67 -3.01 13.94 -5.79
C SER A 67 -2.51 14.81 -6.94
N VAL A 68 -1.84 14.21 -7.93
CA VAL A 68 -1.35 14.93 -9.12
C VAL A 68 -2.50 15.55 -9.92
N LEU A 69 -3.61 14.83 -10.11
CA LEU A 69 -4.75 15.33 -10.88
C LEU A 69 -5.39 16.57 -10.24
N ARG A 70 -5.38 16.70 -8.90
CA ARG A 70 -5.85 17.91 -8.21
C ARG A 70 -5.02 19.16 -8.53
N LEU A 71 -3.81 19.01 -9.04
CA LEU A 71 -2.92 20.13 -9.42
C LEU A 71 -3.18 20.65 -10.83
N VAL A 72 -3.87 19.87 -11.67
CA VAL A 72 -4.00 20.14 -13.11
C VAL A 72 -5.43 20.07 -13.63
N MET A 73 -6.38 19.54 -12.85
CA MET A 73 -7.79 19.44 -13.23
C MET A 73 -8.69 20.28 -12.32
N THR A 74 -9.72 20.87 -12.93
CA THR A 74 -10.85 21.51 -12.24
C THR A 74 -12.16 20.71 -12.36
N ALA A 75 -12.12 19.60 -13.11
CA ALA A 75 -13.25 18.69 -13.30
C ALA A 75 -13.35 17.64 -12.19
N ASP A 76 -14.42 16.87 -12.20
CA ASP A 76 -14.62 15.76 -11.27
C ASP A 76 -13.48 14.74 -11.35
N MET A 77 -13.06 14.25 -10.17
CA MET A 77 -11.97 13.29 -10.05
C MET A 77 -12.34 11.95 -10.70
N PRO A 78 -11.58 11.47 -11.71
CA PRO A 78 -11.79 10.15 -12.30
C PRO A 78 -11.70 9.04 -11.26
N GLN A 79 -12.54 8.02 -11.41
CA GLN A 79 -12.62 6.89 -10.48
C GLN A 79 -11.81 5.69 -10.99
N GLY A 80 -10.99 5.11 -10.10
CA GLY A 80 -10.15 3.97 -10.41
C GLY A 80 -8.84 4.33 -11.14
N SER A 81 -7.92 3.36 -11.15
CA SER A 81 -6.55 3.56 -11.65
C SER A 81 -6.50 3.80 -13.15
N PHE A 82 -7.29 3.07 -13.94
CA PHE A 82 -7.31 3.21 -15.40
C PHE A 82 -7.78 4.59 -15.86
N ALA A 83 -8.91 5.08 -15.34
CA ALA A 83 -9.44 6.40 -15.71
C ALA A 83 -8.52 7.53 -15.24
N ARG A 84 -7.88 7.39 -14.07
CA ARG A 84 -6.88 8.34 -13.59
C ARG A 84 -5.63 8.35 -14.46
N LEU A 85 -5.14 7.19 -14.89
CA LEU A 85 -4.02 7.12 -15.82
C LEU A 85 -4.36 7.80 -17.16
N GLN A 86 -5.54 7.56 -17.72
CA GLN A 86 -5.98 8.23 -18.95
C GLN A 86 -6.02 9.77 -18.81
N ALA A 87 -6.52 10.27 -17.68
CA ALA A 87 -6.52 11.70 -17.39
C ALA A 87 -5.10 12.27 -17.28
N ILE A 88 -4.17 11.52 -16.66
CA ILE A 88 -2.76 11.89 -16.59
C ILE A 88 -2.13 11.94 -17.99
N GLN A 89 -2.36 10.92 -18.82
CA GLN A 89 -1.81 10.85 -20.19
C GLN A 89 -2.29 12.00 -21.06
N SER A 90 -3.56 12.38 -20.91
CA SER A 90 -4.20 13.44 -21.70
C SER A 90 -3.85 14.86 -21.23
N SER A 91 -3.21 15.01 -20.06
CA SER A 91 -2.90 16.35 -19.52
C SER A 91 -1.69 16.96 -20.23
N GLU A 92 -1.85 18.19 -20.72
CA GLU A 92 -0.74 18.99 -21.28
C GLU A 92 0.16 19.58 -20.19
N LEU A 93 -0.31 19.61 -18.93
CA LEU A 93 0.41 20.18 -17.78
C LEU A 93 1.32 19.15 -17.07
N ILE A 94 1.31 17.91 -17.53
CA ILE A 94 2.12 16.81 -16.97
C ILE A 94 3.18 16.42 -18.02
N THR A 95 4.42 16.29 -17.57
CA THR A 95 5.55 15.94 -18.44
C THR A 95 5.46 14.49 -18.95
N ASP A 96 6.02 14.23 -20.12
CA ASP A 96 6.04 12.88 -20.71
C ASP A 96 6.80 11.87 -19.86
N ASP A 97 7.84 12.31 -19.15
CA ASP A 97 8.57 11.46 -18.21
C ASP A 97 7.65 10.98 -17.07
N LEU A 98 6.89 11.90 -16.46
CA LEU A 98 5.98 11.55 -15.38
C LEU A 98 4.83 10.67 -15.89
N LYS A 99 4.31 10.93 -17.09
CA LYS A 99 3.33 10.05 -17.78
C LYS A 99 3.87 8.63 -17.96
N ARG A 100 5.13 8.48 -18.36
CA ARG A 100 5.78 7.17 -18.49
C ARG A 100 5.87 6.46 -17.13
N GLN A 101 6.33 7.16 -16.10
CA GLN A 101 6.44 6.60 -14.74
C GLN A 101 5.09 6.16 -14.16
N PHE A 102 4.02 6.94 -14.37
CA PHE A 102 2.67 6.53 -13.99
C PHE A 102 2.21 5.26 -14.72
N THR A 103 2.54 5.12 -16.00
CA THR A 103 2.22 3.91 -16.79
C THR A 103 2.97 2.69 -16.27
N GLU A 104 4.24 2.85 -15.91
CA GLU A 104 5.05 1.78 -15.33
C GLU A 104 4.53 1.38 -13.94
N PHE A 105 4.23 2.37 -13.09
CA PHE A 105 3.71 2.10 -11.76
C PHE A 105 2.32 1.46 -11.77
N GLN A 106 1.44 1.85 -12.72
CA GLN A 106 0.12 1.24 -12.86
C GLN A 106 0.19 -0.28 -13.13
N LYS A 107 1.21 -0.75 -13.86
CA LYS A 107 1.43 -2.19 -14.10
C LYS A 107 1.87 -2.93 -12.83
N LEU A 108 2.53 -2.24 -11.91
CA LEU A 108 3.07 -2.79 -10.67
C LEU A 108 2.09 -2.73 -9.50
N TYR A 109 1.11 -1.84 -9.54
CA TYR A 109 0.31 -1.56 -8.35
C TYR A 109 -0.56 -2.75 -7.93
N HIS A 110 -1.16 -3.49 -8.86
CA HIS A 110 -1.86 -4.75 -8.56
C HIS A 110 -0.95 -5.97 -8.74
N SER A 111 0.26 -5.93 -8.16
CA SER A 111 1.19 -7.05 -8.25
C SER A 111 1.32 -7.77 -6.91
N LEU A 112 1.74 -9.04 -6.93
CA LEU A 112 1.96 -9.81 -5.70
C LEU A 112 3.01 -9.16 -4.79
N ALA A 113 3.99 -8.47 -5.38
CA ALA A 113 4.98 -7.69 -4.65
C ALA A 113 4.39 -6.47 -3.92
N ASN A 114 3.18 -6.02 -4.27
CA ASN A 114 2.49 -4.92 -3.59
C ASN A 114 1.44 -5.40 -2.58
N PHE A 115 1.19 -6.70 -2.47
CA PHE A 115 0.14 -7.21 -1.58
C PHE A 115 0.66 -7.57 -0.19
N LEU A 116 -0.16 -7.32 0.83
CA LEU A 116 0.07 -7.71 2.22
C LEU A 116 -1.17 -8.45 2.74
N PRO A 117 -1.05 -9.69 3.25
CA PRO A 117 -2.16 -10.35 3.91
C PRO A 117 -2.48 -9.68 5.25
N LEU A 118 -3.71 -9.21 5.37
CA LEU A 118 -4.29 -8.58 6.54
C LEU A 118 -5.59 -9.29 6.94
N PRO A 119 -6.04 -9.20 8.21
CA PRO A 119 -7.28 -9.83 8.66
C PRO A 119 -8.50 -9.35 7.86
N ASP A 120 -9.31 -10.25 7.30
CA ASP A 120 -10.56 -9.91 6.59
C ASP A 120 -11.67 -9.63 7.61
N ASP A 121 -11.78 -8.39 8.08
CA ASP A 121 -12.87 -7.98 8.96
C ASP A 121 -13.87 -7.07 8.25
N LYS A 122 -14.87 -7.70 7.63
CA LYS A 122 -15.88 -7.03 6.81
C LYS A 122 -16.86 -6.15 7.58
N TRP A 123 -16.89 -6.24 8.90
CA TRP A 123 -18.01 -5.72 9.69
C TRP A 123 -17.86 -4.26 10.09
N HIS A 124 -16.67 -3.66 9.98
CA HIS A 124 -16.44 -2.32 10.50
C HIS A 124 -15.50 -1.47 9.64
N ARG A 125 -16.07 -0.68 8.72
CA ARG A 125 -15.32 0.20 7.79
C ARG A 125 -14.38 1.23 8.45
N HIS A 126 -14.49 1.44 9.76
CA HIS A 126 -13.65 2.38 10.51
C HIS A 126 -12.83 1.73 11.64
N THR A 127 -12.91 0.40 11.82
CA THR A 127 -12.21 -0.27 12.94
C THR A 127 -11.46 -1.54 12.52
N ASN A 128 -11.22 -1.76 11.23
CA ASN A 128 -10.37 -2.85 10.75
C ASN A 128 -9.19 -2.34 9.93
N MET A 129 -8.11 -3.13 9.92
CA MET A 129 -6.83 -2.76 9.33
C MET A 129 -6.89 -2.50 7.81
N ASN A 130 -7.71 -3.26 7.06
CA ASN A 130 -7.84 -3.11 5.61
C ASN A 130 -8.46 -1.77 5.24
N THR A 131 -9.49 -1.35 5.99
CA THR A 131 -10.19 -0.11 5.70
C THR A 131 -9.49 1.09 6.32
N ALA A 132 -8.81 0.92 7.45
CA ALA A 132 -8.07 1.99 8.12
C ALA A 132 -7.04 2.65 7.21
N LYS A 133 -6.33 1.84 6.42
CA LYS A 133 -5.31 2.32 5.48
C LYS A 133 -5.88 3.35 4.51
N GLY A 134 -6.99 3.01 3.83
CA GLY A 134 -7.61 3.88 2.83
C GLY A 134 -8.59 4.94 3.38
N ALA A 135 -9.18 4.73 4.55
CA ALA A 135 -10.25 5.57 5.09
C ALA A 135 -9.82 6.51 6.22
N SER A 136 -8.69 6.24 6.90
CA SER A 136 -8.21 7.11 7.96
C SER A 136 -7.60 8.38 7.40
N ALA A 137 -8.03 9.52 7.95
CA ALA A 137 -7.42 10.81 7.68
C ALA A 137 -6.00 10.94 8.27
N ALA A 138 -5.58 10.04 9.17
CA ALA A 138 -4.25 10.09 9.76
C ALA A 138 -3.17 9.57 8.80
N TYR A 139 -3.50 8.58 7.95
CA TYR A 139 -2.52 7.91 7.09
C TYR A 139 -2.74 8.19 5.60
N HIS A 140 -3.97 8.55 5.21
CA HIS A 140 -4.33 8.91 3.84
C HIS A 140 -3.87 7.92 2.76
N ASP A 141 -3.91 6.61 3.08
CA ASP A 141 -3.48 5.51 2.19
C ASP A 141 -1.98 5.50 1.84
N PHE A 142 -1.15 6.25 2.58
CA PHE A 142 0.30 6.18 2.49
C PHE A 142 0.88 5.10 3.42
N PRO A 143 1.76 4.23 2.90
CA PRO A 143 2.27 3.08 3.64
C PRO A 143 3.22 3.48 4.79
N ASP A 144 4.04 4.50 4.64
CA ASP A 144 4.94 4.99 5.69
C ASP A 144 4.17 5.49 6.92
N LEU A 145 3.13 6.29 6.71
CA LEU A 145 2.24 6.73 7.81
C LEU A 145 1.47 5.56 8.43
N PHE A 146 0.99 4.64 7.60
CA PHE A 146 0.29 3.44 8.08
C PHE A 146 1.20 2.56 8.95
N TYR A 147 2.42 2.28 8.50
CA TYR A 147 3.36 1.44 9.25
C TYR A 147 3.93 2.13 10.48
N GLN A 148 4.13 3.45 10.46
CA GLN A 148 4.45 4.23 11.66
C GLN A 148 3.35 4.07 12.70
N ALA A 149 2.08 4.17 12.30
CA ALA A 149 0.98 3.99 13.23
C ALA A 149 0.84 2.56 13.76
N VAL A 150 1.12 1.54 12.93
CA VAL A 150 1.22 0.16 13.41
C VAL A 150 2.33 0.02 14.43
N HIS A 151 3.52 0.55 14.14
CA HIS A 151 4.65 0.54 15.06
C HIS A 151 4.24 1.17 16.40
N ASP A 152 3.77 2.40 16.39
CA ASP A 152 3.50 3.17 17.61
C ASP A 152 2.35 2.58 18.43
N GLN A 153 1.26 2.14 17.79
CA GLN A 153 0.07 1.66 18.52
C GLN A 153 0.17 0.22 19.01
N VAL A 154 1.00 -0.62 18.37
CA VAL A 154 1.04 -2.07 18.62
C VAL A 154 2.34 -2.50 19.27
N PHE A 155 3.45 -1.98 18.75
CA PHE A 155 4.81 -2.38 19.16
C PHE A 155 5.51 -1.30 19.98
N GLY A 156 4.94 -0.10 20.01
CA GLY A 156 5.41 1.03 20.78
C GLY A 156 5.29 0.82 22.29
N GLY A 157 6.07 1.59 23.04
CA GLY A 157 5.98 1.62 24.49
C GLY A 157 4.70 2.28 25.01
N PRO A 158 4.43 2.22 26.33
CA PRO A 158 3.20 2.73 26.95
C PRO A 158 2.95 4.24 26.79
N ASN A 159 3.92 4.99 26.25
CA ASN A 159 3.85 6.43 26.04
C ASN A 159 3.46 6.83 24.60
N ALA A 160 3.19 5.86 23.71
CA ALA A 160 2.75 6.17 22.36
C ALA A 160 1.34 6.80 22.38
N VAL A 161 1.20 7.98 21.76
CA VAL A 161 -0.08 8.69 21.68
C VAL A 161 -0.92 8.07 20.56
N VAL A 162 -2.09 7.53 20.92
CA VAL A 162 -3.01 6.87 19.97
C VAL A 162 -4.18 7.80 19.65
N THR A 163 -4.16 8.41 18.46
CA THR A 163 -5.23 9.31 17.99
C THR A 163 -6.38 8.57 17.31
N GLU A 164 -6.17 7.34 16.80
CA GLU A 164 -7.21 6.44 16.26
C GLU A 164 -6.82 4.96 16.49
N PRO A 165 -7.38 4.25 17.49
CA PRO A 165 -6.91 2.94 17.97
C PRO A 165 -7.36 1.76 17.08
N VAL A 166 -7.23 1.89 15.76
CA VAL A 166 -7.73 0.85 14.83
C VAL A 166 -6.91 -0.45 14.93
N PHE A 167 -5.65 -0.36 15.36
CA PHE A 167 -4.76 -1.50 15.51
C PHE A 167 -4.87 -2.22 16.86
N THR A 168 -5.64 -1.68 17.81
CA THR A 168 -5.75 -2.24 19.16
C THR A 168 -7.00 -3.10 19.37
N THR A 169 -7.77 -3.41 18.32
CA THR A 169 -8.92 -4.34 18.43
C THR A 169 -8.43 -5.76 18.69
N ASN A 170 -9.26 -6.62 19.29
CA ASN A 170 -8.89 -8.02 19.57
C ASN A 170 -8.45 -8.80 18.31
N LYS A 171 -9.03 -8.52 17.14
CA LYS A 171 -8.65 -9.16 15.88
C LYS A 171 -7.30 -8.66 15.38
N SER A 172 -7.08 -7.34 15.38
CA SER A 172 -5.79 -6.74 15.02
C SER A 172 -4.69 -7.25 15.96
N LEU A 173 -4.92 -7.25 17.27
CA LEU A 173 -3.97 -7.77 18.27
C LEU A 173 -3.71 -9.27 18.08
N ALA A 174 -4.72 -10.07 17.74
CA ALA A 174 -4.53 -11.49 17.45
C ALA A 174 -3.66 -11.72 16.20
N TYR A 175 -3.79 -10.87 15.19
CA TYR A 175 -2.88 -10.87 14.03
C TYR A 175 -1.44 -10.52 14.45
N PHE A 176 -1.24 -9.44 15.21
CA PHE A 176 0.09 -9.01 15.61
C PHE A 176 0.81 -9.96 16.58
N LYS A 177 0.07 -10.67 17.43
CA LYS A 177 0.63 -11.72 18.31
C LYS A 177 1.37 -12.82 17.55
N ARG A 178 1.06 -13.03 16.27
CA ARG A 178 1.74 -14.03 15.42
C ARG A 178 3.18 -13.67 15.08
N PHE A 179 3.55 -12.41 15.26
CA PHE A 179 4.92 -11.92 15.11
C PHE A 179 5.64 -11.84 16.47
N ASN A 180 5.20 -12.62 17.46
CA ASN A 180 5.73 -12.69 18.82
C ASN A 180 5.83 -11.34 19.55
N GLY A 181 5.01 -10.36 19.15
CA GLY A 181 5.05 -9.00 19.69
C GLY A 181 6.32 -8.23 19.34
N GLN A 182 7.07 -8.65 18.31
CA GLN A 182 8.32 -8.01 17.90
C GLN A 182 8.15 -7.30 16.55
N TRP A 183 8.37 -5.98 16.54
CA TRP A 183 8.31 -5.16 15.32
C TRP A 183 9.18 -5.73 14.19
N ARG A 184 10.41 -6.11 14.52
CA ARG A 184 11.33 -6.72 13.54
C ARG A 184 10.75 -7.97 12.89
N GLN A 185 10.09 -8.84 13.66
CA GLN A 185 9.47 -10.03 13.09
C GLN A 185 8.28 -9.68 12.19
N PHE A 186 7.51 -8.66 12.55
CA PHE A 186 6.44 -8.14 11.68
C PHE A 186 6.99 -7.65 10.35
N VAL A 187 8.06 -6.86 10.36
CA VAL A 187 8.70 -6.35 9.13
C VAL A 187 9.26 -7.49 8.28
N GLU A 188 10.06 -8.37 8.89
CA GLU A 188 10.76 -9.45 8.18
C GLU A 188 9.80 -10.46 7.55
N GLN A 189 8.82 -10.93 8.33
CA GLN A 189 7.89 -11.97 7.89
C GLN A 189 6.83 -11.46 6.92
N ASN A 190 6.63 -10.14 6.82
CA ASN A 190 5.78 -9.51 5.80
C ASN A 190 6.55 -8.97 4.59
N TYR A 191 7.87 -9.16 4.55
CA TYR A 191 8.75 -8.69 3.50
C TYR A 191 8.66 -7.16 3.31
N LEU A 192 8.71 -6.39 4.41
CA LEU A 192 8.55 -4.93 4.42
C LEU A 192 9.87 -4.16 4.55
N GLN A 193 11.01 -4.83 4.54
CA GLN A 193 12.34 -4.25 4.79
C GLN A 193 12.62 -3.03 3.91
N ASP A 194 12.18 -3.09 2.64
CA ASP A 194 12.40 -2.03 1.66
C ASP A 194 11.53 -0.76 1.91
N PHE A 195 10.67 -0.74 2.93
CA PHE A 195 10.01 0.49 3.39
C PHE A 195 10.83 1.30 4.41
N PHE A 196 12.03 0.82 4.77
CA PHE A 196 12.87 1.41 5.81
C PHE A 196 14.22 1.87 5.25
N THR A 197 14.83 2.86 5.91
CA THR A 197 16.13 3.40 5.51
C THR A 197 17.29 2.49 5.91
N ASP A 198 17.09 1.63 6.91
CA ASP A 198 18.09 0.69 7.43
C ASP A 198 17.48 -0.59 8.03
N ASP A 199 18.34 -1.51 8.44
CA ASP A 199 17.98 -2.82 9.02
C ASP A 199 17.51 -2.74 10.50
N THR A 200 17.49 -1.55 11.09
CA THR A 200 16.92 -1.31 12.43
C THR A 200 15.40 -1.17 12.36
N TYR A 201 14.88 -0.82 11.18
CA TYR A 201 13.45 -0.62 10.90
C TYR A 201 12.78 0.46 11.77
N ASN A 202 13.56 1.41 12.28
CA ASN A 202 13.03 2.54 13.07
C ASN A 202 12.75 3.78 12.22
N GLU A 203 13.36 3.88 11.05
CA GLU A 203 13.22 5.02 10.14
C GLU A 203 12.60 4.57 8.81
N PHE A 204 11.54 5.26 8.40
CA PHE A 204 10.77 4.95 7.20
C PHE A 204 11.32 5.68 5.98
N ILE A 205 11.31 5.00 4.83
CA ILE A 205 11.41 5.69 3.54
C ILE A 205 10.13 6.50 3.36
N ARG A 206 10.31 7.81 3.29
CA ARG A 206 9.20 8.75 3.16
C ARG A 206 8.47 8.54 1.83
N LEU A 207 7.18 8.28 1.92
CA LEU A 207 6.28 8.26 0.77
C LEU A 207 5.18 9.30 0.93
N ALA A 208 4.72 9.61 2.14
CA ALA A 208 3.78 10.69 2.36
C ALA A 208 4.42 12.08 2.10
N PRO A 209 3.64 13.05 1.60
CA PRO A 209 4.10 14.41 1.43
C PRO A 209 4.15 15.11 2.78
N THR A 210 5.12 16.00 2.96
CA THR A 210 5.08 17.00 4.05
C THR A 210 4.20 18.17 3.65
N ASP A 211 3.88 19.04 4.62
CA ASP A 211 3.18 20.31 4.39
C ASP A 211 3.87 21.19 3.31
N THR A 212 5.18 21.01 3.11
CA THR A 212 5.98 21.69 2.09
C THR A 212 6.02 20.98 0.74
N ASP A 213 5.89 19.64 0.71
CA ASP A 213 5.98 18.91 -0.56
C ASP A 213 4.72 19.13 -1.39
N ILE A 214 3.53 19.06 -0.78
CA ILE A 214 2.29 19.46 -1.43
C ILE A 214 1.16 19.69 -0.42
N VAL A 215 0.33 20.71 -0.68
CA VAL A 215 -1.02 20.81 -0.10
C VAL A 215 -1.99 19.92 -0.88
N LEU A 216 -1.87 18.59 -0.75
CA LEU A 216 -2.70 17.60 -1.48
C LEU A 216 -4.03 17.26 -0.80
N TYR A 217 -4.16 17.60 0.47
CA TYR A 217 -5.31 17.18 1.29
C TYR A 217 -6.36 18.23 1.47
N ARG A 218 -6.01 19.49 1.23
CA ARG A 218 -6.96 20.60 1.28
C ARG A 218 -7.24 21.00 -0.14
N ALA A 219 -8.51 20.98 -0.53
CA ALA A 219 -8.97 21.62 -1.76
C ALA A 219 -8.52 23.09 -1.72
N ARG A 220 -7.32 23.38 -2.25
CA ARG A 220 -6.92 24.76 -2.47
C ARG A 220 -7.85 25.28 -3.56
N LYS A 221 -8.50 26.40 -3.28
CA LYS A 221 -9.33 27.10 -4.27
C LYS A 221 -8.48 27.59 -5.46
N VAL A 222 -7.17 27.72 -5.29
CA VAL A 222 -6.22 28.18 -6.32
C VAL A 222 -4.92 27.37 -6.22
N VAL A 223 -4.50 26.77 -7.33
CA VAL A 223 -3.20 26.08 -7.50
C VAL A 223 -2.24 27.02 -8.21
N THR A 224 -1.11 27.35 -7.59
CA THR A 224 -0.08 28.22 -8.19
C THR A 224 0.87 27.41 -9.09
N PRO A 225 1.64 28.06 -10.00
CA PRO A 225 2.68 27.38 -10.76
C PRO A 225 3.71 26.65 -9.87
N MET A 226 4.11 27.26 -8.76
CA MET A 226 5.04 26.68 -7.79
C MET A 226 4.46 25.42 -7.10
N ASP A 227 3.17 25.46 -6.73
CA ASP A 227 2.50 24.28 -6.16
C ASP A 227 2.50 23.10 -7.15
N ARG A 228 2.30 23.40 -8.43
CA ARG A 228 2.36 22.40 -9.50
C ARG A 228 3.76 21.84 -9.65
N GLU A 229 4.77 22.70 -9.74
CA GLU A 229 6.17 22.28 -9.87
C GLU A 229 6.60 21.38 -8.72
N ASN A 230 6.38 21.80 -7.47
CA ASN A 230 6.70 21.02 -6.28
C ASN A 230 5.93 19.69 -6.24
N GLY A 231 4.64 19.71 -6.60
CA GLY A 231 3.83 18.50 -6.65
C GLY A 231 4.22 17.51 -7.73
N MET A 232 4.66 17.99 -8.89
CA MET A 232 5.20 17.11 -9.94
C MET A 232 6.55 16.51 -9.53
N ALA A 233 7.44 17.31 -8.92
CA ALA A 233 8.72 16.83 -8.42
C ALA A 233 8.55 15.75 -7.34
N TYR A 234 7.65 15.97 -6.39
CA TYR A 234 7.31 14.95 -5.39
C TYR A 234 6.67 13.71 -6.04
N ALA A 235 5.78 13.86 -7.02
CA ALA A 235 5.18 12.71 -7.67
C ALA A 235 6.23 11.85 -8.37
N GLN A 236 7.23 12.48 -8.98
CA GLN A 236 8.38 11.77 -9.57
C GLN A 236 9.19 11.01 -8.52
N TYR A 237 9.49 11.67 -7.39
CA TYR A 237 10.13 11.03 -6.23
C TYR A 237 9.33 9.84 -5.72
N PHE A 238 8.02 10.01 -5.50
CA PHE A 238 7.12 8.97 -5.03
C PHE A 238 7.13 7.77 -5.98
N LEU A 239 6.92 7.98 -7.28
CA LEU A 239 6.84 6.90 -8.27
C LEU A 239 8.16 6.13 -8.34
N THR A 240 9.28 6.84 -8.40
CA THR A 240 10.62 6.23 -8.43
C THR A 240 10.86 5.37 -7.18
N THR A 241 10.54 5.92 -6.01
CA THR A 241 10.71 5.24 -4.73
C THR A 241 9.80 4.02 -4.63
N ALA A 242 8.49 4.19 -4.89
CA ALA A 242 7.51 3.10 -4.86
C ALA A 242 7.89 1.95 -5.80
N MET A 243 8.27 2.26 -7.05
CA MET A 243 8.69 1.22 -7.99
C MET A 243 9.96 0.49 -7.53
N THR A 244 10.89 1.19 -6.89
CA THR A 244 12.10 0.58 -6.30
C THR A 244 11.73 -0.39 -5.18
N ILE A 245 10.87 0.05 -4.24
CA ILE A 245 10.38 -0.79 -3.14
C ILE A 245 9.71 -2.06 -3.66
N LEU A 246 8.79 -1.93 -4.63
CA LEU A 246 8.08 -3.09 -5.20
C LEU A 246 9.03 -4.05 -5.91
N ASN A 247 10.02 -3.53 -6.64
CA ASN A 247 11.00 -4.36 -7.33
C ASN A 247 11.93 -5.10 -6.37
N ASN A 248 12.33 -4.48 -5.27
CA ASN A 248 13.16 -5.14 -4.26
C ASN A 248 12.36 -6.19 -3.48
N ARG A 249 11.12 -5.85 -3.10
CA ARG A 249 10.20 -6.78 -2.45
C ARG A 249 9.92 -8.00 -3.33
N ALA A 250 9.77 -7.81 -4.65
CA ALA A 250 9.67 -8.91 -5.61
C ALA A 250 10.90 -9.82 -5.62
N SER A 251 12.11 -9.25 -5.63
CA SER A 251 13.36 -10.03 -5.54
C SER A 251 13.42 -10.82 -4.23
N ARG A 252 13.08 -10.20 -3.09
CA ARG A 252 13.08 -10.85 -1.78
C ARG A 252 12.11 -12.01 -1.70
N LEU A 253 10.90 -11.84 -2.24
CA LEU A 253 9.92 -12.91 -2.35
C LEU A 253 10.44 -14.07 -3.22
N ALA A 254 11.11 -13.77 -4.33
CA ALA A 254 11.71 -14.79 -5.19
C ALA A 254 12.80 -15.61 -4.48
N ASP A 255 13.56 -14.96 -3.60
CA ASP A 255 14.66 -15.58 -2.84
C ASP A 255 14.19 -16.34 -1.58
N SER A 256 13.08 -15.92 -0.97
CA SER A 256 12.55 -16.51 0.28
C SER A 256 12.14 -17.98 0.21
N LYS A 257 12.01 -18.53 -1.00
CA LYS A 257 11.61 -19.92 -1.27
C LYS A 257 12.63 -20.67 -2.13
N LYS A 258 13.87 -20.19 -2.17
CA LYS A 258 15.03 -20.97 -2.65
C LYS A 258 15.44 -21.98 -1.58
#